data_AF-A0A1F7U4I6-F1
#
_entry.id   AF-A0A1F7U4I6-F1
#
_cell.length_a   1.000
_cell.length_b   1.000
_cell.length_c   1.000
_cell.angle_alpha   90.00
_cell.angle_beta   90.00
_cell.angle_gamma   90.00
#
_symmetry.space_group_name_H-M   'P 1'
#
loop_
_entity.id
_entity.type
_entity.pdbx_description
1 polymer ?
#
loop_
_entity_poly.entity_id
_entity_poly.type
_entity_poly.pdbx_seq_one_letter_code
_entity_poly.pdbx_strand_id
1 'polypeptide(L)'
;MLSHSATPPLRHSATRRCARGSTLLELLMYIALFAIVLVAISYFAMEFMLAVGKAAAMQDVQRNGRFAVARLAIDVREADSINFGSSVFDSDSGTLSLATANAATNPTIYTVTGGVLTVQQGAGAALPLTNSKVQITQFRLENVSPNGRTQSVRVVLTAVSTDTGGTRGLTVQQTFGTTERVRKNDGYSN
;
A
#
# COMPACT_ATOMS: atom_id res chain seq x y z
N MET A 1 48.90 -18.49 -94.77
CA MET A 1 48.98 -19.45 -93.64
C MET A 1 48.87 -18.65 -92.35
N LEU A 2 47.90 -19.00 -91.49
CA LEU A 2 47.96 -19.07 -90.01
C LEU A 2 48.69 -17.91 -89.29
N SER A 3 48.17 -17.19 -88.29
CA SER A 3 47.24 -17.48 -87.21
C SER A 3 47.18 -16.16 -86.40
N HIS A 4 46.05 -15.47 -86.26
CA HIS A 4 45.15 -15.52 -85.09
C HIS A 4 45.85 -15.65 -83.72
N SER A 5 45.81 -14.57 -82.92
CA SER A 5 45.57 -14.62 -81.47
C SER A 5 45.26 -13.22 -80.93
N ALA A 6 44.03 -12.77 -81.15
CA ALA A 6 43.45 -11.65 -80.43
C ALA A 6 43.32 -12.04 -78.94
N THR A 7 43.83 -11.18 -78.05
CA THR A 7 43.67 -11.27 -76.60
C THR A 7 42.20 -11.05 -76.22
N PRO A 8 41.54 -11.99 -75.52
CA PRO A 8 40.19 -11.75 -75.03
C PRO A 8 40.23 -10.93 -73.73
N PRO A 9 39.39 -9.89 -73.56
CA PRO A 9 39.15 -9.30 -72.26
C PRO A 9 38.19 -10.19 -71.45
N LEU A 10 38.60 -10.64 -70.26
CA LEU A 10 37.70 -11.34 -69.35
C LEU A 10 36.79 -10.32 -68.64
N ARG A 11 35.50 -10.40 -68.99
CA ARG A 11 34.37 -9.65 -68.44
C ARG A 11 34.32 -9.70 -66.91
N HIS A 12 34.14 -8.54 -66.26
CA HIS A 12 33.58 -8.46 -64.92
C HIS A 12 32.12 -8.90 -64.95
N SER A 13 31.81 -10.03 -64.30
CA SER A 13 30.46 -10.47 -64.03
C SER A 13 29.85 -9.65 -62.88
N ALA A 14 29.17 -8.57 -63.21
CA ALA A 14 28.28 -7.91 -62.26
C ALA A 14 27.09 -8.84 -61.96
N THR A 15 27.11 -9.50 -60.81
CA THR A 15 25.96 -10.22 -60.27
C THR A 15 24.88 -9.21 -59.89
N ARG A 16 23.92 -8.98 -60.79
CA ARG A 16 22.69 -8.26 -60.44
C ARG A 16 21.90 -9.13 -59.47
N ARG A 17 21.92 -8.77 -58.19
CA ARG A 17 20.90 -9.22 -57.23
C ARG A 17 19.59 -8.52 -57.61
N CYS A 18 18.64 -9.28 -58.16
CA CYS A 18 17.24 -8.85 -58.19
C CYS A 18 16.73 -8.85 -56.74
N ALA A 19 16.44 -7.67 -56.20
CA ALA A 19 15.61 -7.56 -55.01
C ALA A 19 14.21 -8.05 -55.39
N ARG A 20 13.77 -9.16 -54.77
CA ARG A 20 12.39 -9.64 -54.92
C ARG A 20 11.48 -8.65 -54.20
N GLY A 21 10.52 -8.07 -54.92
CA GLY A 21 9.46 -7.24 -54.32
C GLY A 21 8.59 -8.10 -53.40
N SER A 22 8.23 -7.57 -52.23
CA SER A 22 7.30 -8.22 -51.31
C SER A 22 5.96 -8.45 -51.99
N THR A 23 5.37 -9.63 -51.76
CA THR A 23 4.04 -9.92 -52.31
C THR A 23 2.97 -9.18 -51.50
N LEU A 24 1.86 -8.76 -52.13
CA LEU A 24 0.76 -8.08 -51.43
C LEU A 24 0.21 -8.94 -50.27
N LEU A 25 0.18 -10.26 -50.45
CA LEU A 25 -0.24 -11.21 -49.42
C LEU A 25 0.68 -11.20 -48.20
N GLU A 26 1.99 -11.10 -48.40
CA GLU A 26 2.99 -11.02 -47.32
C GLU A 26 2.79 -9.75 -46.46
N LEU A 27 2.49 -8.62 -47.09
CA LEU A 27 2.14 -7.38 -46.38
C LEU A 27 0.85 -7.53 -45.55
N LEU A 28 -0.18 -8.16 -46.10
CA LEU A 28 -1.44 -8.40 -45.39
C LEU A 28 -1.25 -9.32 -44.18
N MET A 29 -0.43 -10.36 -44.31
CA MET A 29 -0.10 -11.25 -43.19
C MET A 29 0.66 -10.49 -42.09
N TYR A 30 1.59 -9.60 -42.45
CA TYR A 30 2.28 -8.79 -41.46
C TYR A 30 1.35 -7.83 -40.72
N ILE A 31 0.42 -7.17 -41.41
CA ILE A 31 -0.58 -6.28 -40.77
C ILE A 31 -1.48 -7.08 -39.81
N ALA A 32 -1.93 -8.26 -40.23
CA ALA A 32 -2.78 -9.12 -39.39
C ALA A 32 -2.07 -9.57 -38.12
N LEU A 33 -0.82 -10.05 -38.23
CA LEU A 33 0.00 -10.44 -37.09
C LEU A 33 0.30 -9.25 -36.17
N PHE A 34 0.62 -8.09 -36.76
CA PHE A 34 0.89 -6.87 -36.00
C PHE A 34 -0.35 -6.39 -35.24
N ALA A 35 -1.53 -6.45 -35.84
CA ALA A 35 -2.78 -6.11 -35.17
C ALA A 35 -3.04 -6.98 -33.93
N ILE A 36 -2.80 -8.29 -34.01
CA ILE A 36 -2.95 -9.21 -32.87
C ILE A 36 -1.98 -8.84 -31.74
N VAL A 37 -0.71 -8.58 -32.07
CA VAL A 37 0.31 -8.19 -31.10
C VAL A 37 -0.04 -6.86 -30.43
N LEU A 38 -0.51 -5.87 -31.19
CA LEU A 38 -0.92 -4.58 -30.64
C LEU A 38 -2.09 -4.70 -29.65
N VAL A 39 -3.08 -5.55 -29.95
CA VAL A 39 -4.19 -5.82 -29.03
C VAL A 39 -3.69 -6.44 -27.73
N ALA A 40 -2.79 -7.42 -27.82
CA ALA A 40 -2.21 -8.06 -26.63
C ALA A 40 -1.41 -7.07 -25.76
N ILE A 41 -0.60 -6.21 -26.38
CA ILE A 41 0.17 -5.17 -25.65
C ILE A 41 -0.79 -4.17 -24.99
N SER A 42 -1.85 -3.77 -25.68
CA SER A 42 -2.83 -2.82 -25.14
C SER A 42 -3.55 -3.40 -23.92
N TYR A 43 -3.94 -4.67 -23.98
CA TYR A 43 -4.54 -5.37 -22.85
C TYR A 43 -3.57 -5.45 -21.67
N PHE A 44 -2.33 -5.86 -21.92
CA PHE A 44 -1.29 -5.93 -20.90
C PHE A 44 -1.02 -4.56 -20.25
N ALA A 45 -0.98 -3.49 -21.04
CA ALA A 45 -0.76 -2.13 -20.52
C ALA A 45 -1.88 -1.70 -19.55
N MET A 46 -3.14 -2.02 -19.85
CA MET A 46 -4.27 -1.73 -18.95
C MET A 46 -4.15 -2.49 -17.63
N GLU A 47 -3.88 -3.80 -17.69
CA GLU A 47 -3.69 -4.63 -16.49
C GLU A 47 -2.51 -4.15 -15.64
N PHE A 48 -1.42 -3.75 -16.30
CA PHE A 48 -0.25 -3.21 -15.61
C PHE A 48 -0.58 -1.92 -14.84
N MET A 49 -1.35 -0.99 -15.43
CA MET A 49 -1.77 0.24 -14.75
C MET A 49 -2.64 -0.07 -13.52
N LEU A 50 -3.57 -1.02 -13.63
CA LEU A 50 -4.39 -1.47 -12.50
C LEU A 50 -3.54 -2.08 -11.39
N ALA A 51 -2.54 -2.90 -11.75
CA ALA A 51 -1.63 -3.52 -10.79
C ALA A 51 -0.80 -2.48 -10.03
N VAL A 52 -0.28 -1.45 -10.71
CA VAL A 52 0.45 -0.34 -10.08
C VAL A 52 -0.44 0.44 -9.12
N GLY A 53 -1.68 0.76 -9.51
CA GLY A 53 -2.65 1.43 -8.64
C GLY A 53 -2.95 0.63 -7.38
N LYS A 54 -3.18 -0.67 -7.52
CA LYS A 54 -3.40 -1.58 -6.38
C LYS A 54 -2.20 -1.64 -5.45
N ALA A 55 -0.99 -1.74 -6.01
CA ALA A 55 0.25 -1.78 -5.21
C ALA A 55 0.45 -0.49 -4.40
N ALA A 56 0.16 0.68 -5.00
CA ALA A 56 0.21 1.96 -4.30
C ALA A 56 -0.82 2.03 -3.15
N ALA A 57 -2.06 1.61 -3.40
CA ALA A 57 -3.10 1.55 -2.37
C ALA A 57 -2.73 0.61 -1.21
N MET A 58 -2.16 -0.57 -1.52
CA MET A 58 -1.62 -1.49 -0.51
C MET A 58 -0.51 -0.85 0.32
N GLN A 59 0.41 -0.14 -0.31
CA GLN A 59 1.49 0.54 0.40
C GLN A 59 0.96 1.64 1.33
N ASP A 60 -0.02 2.44 0.88
CA ASP A 60 -0.63 3.49 1.69
C ASP A 60 -1.38 2.90 2.90
N VAL A 61 -2.20 1.85 2.71
CA VAL A 61 -2.89 1.15 3.81
C VAL A 61 -1.88 0.55 4.80
N GLN A 62 -0.83 -0.12 4.33
CA GLN A 62 0.20 -0.71 5.18
C GLN A 62 0.97 0.33 5.98
N ARG A 63 1.41 1.41 5.33
CA ARG A 63 2.20 2.45 5.99
C ARG A 63 1.40 3.14 7.09
N ASN A 64 0.16 3.54 6.77
CA ASN A 64 -0.72 4.22 7.73
C ASN A 64 -1.10 3.29 8.89
N GLY A 65 -1.53 2.05 8.59
CA GLY A 65 -1.94 1.10 9.62
C GLY A 65 -0.80 0.69 10.56
N ARG A 66 0.39 0.38 10.00
CA ARG A 66 1.57 0.06 10.82
C ARG A 66 2.04 1.23 11.66
N PHE A 67 2.07 2.44 11.09
CA PHE A 67 2.44 3.63 11.84
C PHE A 67 1.48 3.88 13.00
N ALA A 68 0.17 3.84 12.74
CA ALA A 68 -0.86 4.02 13.76
C ALA A 68 -0.74 3.02 14.91
N VAL A 69 -0.64 1.73 14.60
CA VAL A 69 -0.53 0.67 15.62
C VAL A 69 0.80 0.75 16.37
N ALA A 70 1.92 1.03 15.67
CA ALA A 70 3.22 1.19 16.32
C ALA A 70 3.24 2.39 17.27
N ARG A 71 2.67 3.53 16.85
CA ARG A 71 2.57 4.72 17.69
C ARG A 71 1.70 4.48 18.92
N LEU A 72 0.53 3.88 18.72
CA LEU A 72 -0.36 3.50 19.83
C LEU A 72 0.35 2.53 20.79
N ALA A 73 1.07 1.54 20.27
CA ALA A 73 1.79 0.57 21.09
C ALA A 73 2.87 1.22 21.96
N ILE A 74 3.60 2.20 21.42
CA ILE A 74 4.56 2.99 22.19
C ILE A 74 3.84 3.74 23.31
N ASP A 75 2.78 4.49 22.98
CA ASP A 75 2.05 5.30 23.96
C ASP A 75 1.41 4.43 25.06
N VAL A 76 0.90 3.23 24.75
CA VAL A 76 0.39 2.27 25.75
C VAL A 76 1.49 1.78 26.68
N ARG A 77 2.68 1.47 26.15
CA ARG A 77 3.81 0.99 26.97
C ARG A 77 4.36 2.09 27.88
N GLU A 78 4.34 3.32 27.41
CA GLU A 78 4.86 4.51 28.12
C GLU A 78 3.82 5.15 29.05
N ALA A 79 2.54 4.78 28.94
CA ALA A 79 1.50 5.25 29.83
C ALA A 79 1.77 4.86 31.29
N ASP A 80 1.22 5.65 32.21
CA ASP A 80 1.18 5.33 33.63
C ASP A 80 0.01 4.36 33.91
N SER A 81 -1.12 4.56 33.22
CA SER A 81 -2.28 3.66 33.28
C SER A 81 -3.24 3.85 32.10
N ILE A 82 -4.19 2.92 31.95
CA ILE A 82 -5.35 3.03 31.05
C ILE A 82 -6.52 3.59 31.85
N ASN A 83 -7.14 4.67 31.34
CA ASN A 83 -8.36 5.23 31.91
C ASN A 83 -9.57 4.40 31.44
N PHE A 84 -9.83 3.27 32.10
CA PHE A 84 -10.89 2.34 31.70
C PHE A 84 -12.28 3.00 31.61
N GLY A 85 -12.62 3.91 32.54
CA GLY A 85 -13.92 4.60 32.55
C GLY A 85 -14.09 5.65 31.45
N SER A 86 -13.00 6.12 30.85
CA SER A 86 -13.00 7.06 29.71
C SER A 86 -12.64 6.39 28.38
N SER A 87 -12.48 5.07 28.40
CA SER A 87 -12.19 4.26 27.22
C SER A 87 -13.43 3.46 26.83
N VAL A 88 -13.61 3.24 25.53
CA VAL A 88 -14.70 2.43 24.97
C VAL A 88 -14.09 1.17 24.37
N PHE A 89 -14.35 0.04 25.02
CA PHE A 89 -13.91 -1.29 24.59
C PHE A 89 -15.03 -2.02 23.84
N ASP A 90 -14.67 -3.09 23.16
CA ASP A 90 -15.58 -4.03 22.49
C ASP A 90 -16.53 -3.41 21.45
N SER A 91 -16.15 -2.24 20.93
CA SER A 91 -16.82 -1.51 19.85
C SER A 91 -15.86 -1.30 18.67
N ASP A 92 -16.38 -1.31 17.45
CA ASP A 92 -15.59 -0.99 16.24
C ASP A 92 -15.26 0.50 16.13
N SER A 93 -15.89 1.34 16.96
CA SER A 93 -15.57 2.76 17.17
C SER A 93 -15.10 2.98 18.61
N GLY A 94 -14.07 2.24 19.00
CA GLY A 94 -13.46 2.34 20.31
C GLY A 94 -12.85 3.70 20.58
N THR A 95 -12.54 3.95 21.84
CA THR A 95 -11.77 5.12 22.27
C THR A 95 -10.81 4.64 23.34
N LEU A 96 -9.52 4.95 23.19
CA LEU A 96 -8.51 4.60 24.19
C LEU A 96 -8.04 5.88 24.86
N SER A 97 -8.24 5.98 26.17
CA SER A 97 -7.67 7.05 26.98
C SER A 97 -6.57 6.51 27.87
N LEU A 98 -5.39 7.09 27.75
CA LEU A 98 -4.19 6.76 28.50
C LEU A 98 -3.87 7.90 29.46
N ALA A 99 -3.54 7.54 30.70
CA ALA A 99 -2.94 8.45 31.66
C ALA A 99 -1.43 8.48 31.43
N THR A 100 -0.85 9.67 31.32
CA THR A 100 0.59 9.86 31.14
C THR A 100 1.17 10.71 32.26
N ALA A 101 2.44 10.50 32.63
CA ALA A 101 3.11 11.28 33.67
C ALA A 101 3.19 12.79 33.35
N ASN A 102 3.34 13.15 32.08
CA ASN A 102 3.41 14.55 31.66
C ASN A 102 2.00 15.16 31.57
N ALA A 103 1.75 16.20 32.37
CA ALA A 103 0.47 16.92 32.38
C ALA A 103 0.09 17.52 31.02
N ALA A 104 1.08 17.90 30.18
CA ALA A 104 0.81 18.44 28.86
C ALA A 104 0.21 17.39 27.89
N THR A 105 0.51 16.11 28.11
CA THR A 105 0.01 15.01 27.28
C THR A 105 -1.05 14.16 27.97
N ASN A 106 -1.40 14.49 29.22
CA ASN A 106 -2.36 13.73 30.01
C ASN A 106 -3.77 14.36 29.94
N PRO A 107 -4.82 13.63 29.54
CA PRO A 107 -4.78 12.28 28.98
C PRO A 107 -4.34 12.28 27.50
N THR A 108 -3.76 11.17 27.05
CA THR A 108 -3.58 10.91 25.62
C THR A 108 -4.76 10.07 25.13
N ILE A 109 -5.52 10.57 24.18
CA ILE A 109 -6.79 9.97 23.71
C ILE A 109 -6.66 9.60 22.24
N TYR A 110 -6.99 8.35 21.92
CA TYR A 110 -7.12 7.84 20.56
C TYR A 110 -8.60 7.62 20.22
N THR A 111 -9.05 8.17 19.10
CA THR A 111 -10.41 7.97 18.61
C THR A 111 -10.49 8.07 17.09
N VAL A 112 -11.53 7.47 16.51
CA VAL A 112 -11.80 7.55 15.07
C VAL A 112 -12.94 8.54 14.84
N THR A 113 -12.65 9.62 14.11
CA THR A 113 -13.66 10.62 13.71
C THR A 113 -13.68 10.73 12.19
N GLY A 114 -14.84 10.53 11.57
CA GLY A 114 -14.98 10.60 10.10
C GLY A 114 -14.10 9.59 9.35
N GLY A 115 -13.78 8.45 9.97
CA GLY A 115 -12.89 7.44 9.40
C GLY A 115 -11.40 7.76 9.49
N VAL A 116 -11.02 8.81 10.22
CA VAL A 116 -9.61 9.16 10.48
C VAL A 116 -9.29 8.81 11.93
N LEU A 117 -8.25 8.00 12.15
CA LEU A 117 -7.72 7.80 13.50
C LEU A 117 -6.96 9.06 13.92
N THR A 118 -7.31 9.58 15.09
CA THR A 118 -6.73 10.79 15.66
C THR A 118 -6.12 10.50 17.02
N VAL A 119 -5.15 11.34 17.41
CA VAL A 119 -4.59 11.40 18.76
C VAL A 119 -4.73 12.80 19.31
N GLN A 120 -5.26 12.92 20.52
CA GLN A 120 -5.33 14.14 21.29
C GLN A 120 -4.43 14.00 22.51
N GLN A 121 -3.57 14.97 22.77
CA GLN A 121 -2.69 14.99 23.94
C GLN A 121 -3.09 16.15 24.86
N GLY A 122 -3.47 15.82 26.10
CA GLY A 122 -3.97 16.79 27.07
C GLY A 122 -5.14 17.61 26.54
N ALA A 123 -5.07 18.93 26.75
CA ALA A 123 -6.05 19.90 26.23
C ALA A 123 -5.77 20.35 24.78
N GLY A 124 -4.81 19.74 24.10
CA GLY A 124 -4.48 20.06 22.70
C GLY A 124 -5.58 19.66 21.72
N ALA A 125 -5.43 20.09 20.46
CA ALA A 125 -6.32 19.64 19.39
C ALA A 125 -6.06 18.17 19.02
N ALA A 126 -7.09 17.47 18.58
CA ALA A 126 -6.94 16.13 18.01
C ALA A 126 -6.22 16.21 16.65
N LEU A 127 -5.11 15.48 16.52
CA LEU A 127 -4.30 15.44 15.31
C LEU A 127 -4.51 14.11 14.56
N PRO A 128 -4.61 14.14 13.22
CA PRO A 128 -4.76 12.92 12.43
C PRO A 128 -3.47 12.10 12.43
N LEU A 129 -3.58 10.80 12.70
CA LEU A 129 -2.48 9.83 12.56
C LEU A 129 -2.49 9.11 11.22
N THR A 130 -3.61 9.17 10.50
CA THR A 130 -3.81 8.55 9.20
C THR A 130 -4.09 9.64 8.17
N ASN A 131 -3.62 9.44 6.93
CA ASN A 131 -3.83 10.40 5.84
C ASN A 131 -5.18 10.18 5.13
N SER A 132 -5.55 11.13 4.27
CA SER A 132 -6.82 11.08 3.52
C SER A 132 -6.92 9.97 2.47
N LYS A 133 -5.86 9.19 2.24
CA LYS A 133 -5.86 8.07 1.30
C LYS A 133 -6.35 6.76 1.93
N VAL A 134 -6.54 6.77 3.25
CA VAL A 134 -6.90 5.59 4.03
C VAL A 134 -8.02 5.97 4.99
N GLN A 135 -9.04 5.13 5.04
CA GLN A 135 -10.14 5.21 5.98
C GLN A 135 -10.04 4.08 7.00
N ILE A 136 -10.12 4.42 8.27
CA ILE A 136 -10.25 3.47 9.36
C ILE A 136 -11.72 3.08 9.50
N THR A 137 -12.01 1.81 9.27
CA THR A 137 -13.37 1.25 9.35
C THR A 137 -13.60 0.47 10.64
N GLN A 138 -12.52 0.05 11.31
CA GLN A 138 -12.58 -0.58 12.61
C GLN A 138 -11.44 -0.08 13.48
N PHE A 139 -11.76 0.36 14.68
CA PHE A 139 -10.83 0.59 15.78
C PHE A 139 -11.43 -0.05 17.03
N ARG A 140 -11.08 -1.32 17.25
CA ARG A 140 -11.60 -2.13 18.34
C ARG A 140 -10.53 -2.33 19.40
N LEU A 141 -10.96 -2.20 20.64
CA LEU A 141 -10.12 -2.33 21.83
C LEU A 141 -10.71 -3.41 22.71
N GLU A 142 -9.89 -4.31 23.23
CA GLU A 142 -10.32 -5.31 24.21
C GLU A 142 -9.43 -5.19 25.45
N ASN A 143 -10.04 -5.19 26.63
CA ASN A 143 -9.30 -5.25 27.88
C ASN A 143 -8.85 -6.70 28.14
N VAL A 144 -7.54 -6.94 28.13
CA VAL A 144 -6.94 -8.27 28.34
C VAL A 144 -6.05 -8.29 29.59
N SER A 145 -6.38 -7.44 30.57
CA SER A 145 -5.66 -7.31 31.83
C SER A 145 -5.79 -8.57 32.69
N PRO A 146 -4.69 -9.28 33.02
CA PRO A 146 -4.77 -10.48 33.87
C PRO A 146 -5.00 -10.08 35.33
N ASN A 147 -6.12 -10.53 35.90
CA ASN A 147 -6.47 -10.42 37.32
C ASN A 147 -6.42 -8.98 37.90
N GLY A 148 -6.52 -7.95 37.05
CA GLY A 148 -6.52 -6.54 37.45
C GLY A 148 -5.19 -5.98 37.98
N ARG A 149 -4.13 -6.80 38.08
CA ARG A 149 -2.81 -6.37 38.59
C ARG A 149 -1.94 -5.69 37.54
N THR A 150 -2.24 -5.94 36.27
CA THR A 150 -1.50 -5.39 35.14
C THR A 150 -2.50 -4.93 34.10
N GLN A 151 -2.26 -3.75 33.52
CA GLN A 151 -3.17 -3.17 32.53
C GLN A 151 -2.68 -3.51 31.12
N SER A 152 -3.50 -4.25 30.40
CA SER A 152 -3.22 -4.70 29.04
C SER A 152 -4.41 -4.44 28.13
N VAL A 153 -4.14 -4.01 26.91
CA VAL A 153 -5.16 -3.77 25.88
C VAL A 153 -4.76 -4.47 24.58
N ARG A 154 -5.70 -5.18 23.98
CA ARG A 154 -5.60 -5.62 22.58
C ARG A 154 -6.21 -4.54 21.71
N VAL A 155 -5.51 -4.17 20.65
CA VAL A 155 -5.96 -3.22 19.64
C VAL A 155 -6.10 -3.94 18.31
N VAL A 156 -7.24 -3.77 17.67
CA VAL A 156 -7.53 -4.25 16.32
C VAL A 156 -7.97 -3.07 15.47
N LEU A 157 -7.17 -2.74 14.45
CA LEU A 157 -7.39 -1.62 13.54
C LEU A 157 -7.59 -2.14 12.12
N THR A 158 -8.72 -1.84 11.48
CA THR A 158 -8.95 -2.13 10.06
C THR A 158 -8.89 -0.84 9.26
N ALA A 159 -8.04 -0.84 8.24
CA ALA A 159 -7.82 0.28 7.35
C ALA A 159 -8.16 -0.11 5.91
N VAL A 160 -8.81 0.79 5.19
CA VAL A 160 -9.30 0.62 3.82
C VAL A 160 -8.77 1.77 2.96
N SER A 161 -8.29 1.50 1.75
CA SER A 161 -7.90 2.55 0.82
C SER A 161 -9.11 3.35 0.35
N THR A 162 -9.00 4.67 0.31
CA THR A 162 -10.04 5.53 -0.28
C THR A 162 -9.85 5.59 -1.79
N ASP A 163 -10.90 5.26 -2.54
CA ASP A 163 -10.90 5.36 -4.01
C ASP A 163 -10.68 6.82 -4.44
N THR A 164 -9.43 7.17 -4.75
CA THR A 164 -9.07 8.52 -5.21
C THR A 164 -8.82 8.48 -6.70
N GLY A 165 -9.89 8.48 -7.49
CA GLY A 165 -9.86 8.77 -8.93
C GLY A 165 -10.08 7.57 -9.85
N GLY A 166 -11.23 7.58 -10.54
CA GLY A 166 -11.49 6.95 -11.84
C GLY A 166 -11.60 5.42 -11.89
N THR A 167 -10.83 4.70 -11.10
CA THR A 167 -10.75 3.24 -11.15
C THR A 167 -11.69 2.64 -10.12
N ARG A 168 -12.98 2.53 -10.48
CA ARG A 168 -13.98 1.83 -9.67
C ARG A 168 -13.47 0.41 -9.37
N GLY A 169 -13.18 0.09 -8.11
CA GLY A 169 -12.95 -1.28 -7.65
C GLY A 169 -11.58 -1.61 -7.03
N LEU A 170 -10.72 -0.63 -6.74
CA LEU A 170 -9.44 -0.88 -6.05
C LEU A 170 -9.57 -0.70 -4.54
N THR A 171 -10.48 -1.46 -3.92
CA THR A 171 -10.60 -1.49 -2.47
C THR A 171 -9.55 -2.43 -1.89
N VAL A 172 -8.53 -1.86 -1.26
CA VAL A 172 -7.57 -2.60 -0.44
C VAL A 172 -7.97 -2.45 1.01
N GLN A 173 -8.18 -3.56 1.70
CA GLN A 173 -8.46 -3.59 3.12
C GLN A 173 -7.41 -4.43 3.85
N GLN A 174 -6.94 -3.95 5.00
CA GLN A 174 -6.05 -4.71 5.86
C GLN A 174 -6.37 -4.45 7.33
N THR A 175 -6.31 -5.51 8.13
CA THR A 175 -6.44 -5.46 9.58
C THR A 175 -5.08 -5.61 10.24
N PHE A 176 -4.84 -4.79 11.25
CA PHE A 176 -3.65 -4.74 12.08
C PHE A 176 -4.05 -5.04 13.52
N GLY A 177 -3.27 -5.87 14.20
CA GLY A 177 -3.53 -6.25 15.58
C GLY A 177 -2.27 -6.14 16.42
N THR A 178 -2.39 -5.63 17.63
CA THR A 178 -1.35 -5.74 18.66
C THR A 178 -1.97 -5.95 20.03
N THR A 179 -1.22 -6.55 20.94
CA THR A 179 -1.57 -6.59 22.37
C THR A 179 -0.44 -5.94 23.13
N GLU A 180 -0.77 -4.91 23.88
CA GLU A 180 0.21 -4.10 24.59
C GLU A 180 -0.17 -3.94 26.04
N ARG A 181 0.87 -3.70 26.83
CA ARG A 181 0.82 -3.71 28.28
C ARG A 181 1.49 -2.46 28.80
N VAL A 182 0.84 -1.81 29.76
CA VAL A 182 1.41 -0.68 30.50
C VAL A 182 2.62 -1.17 31.30
N ARG A 183 3.77 -0.50 31.22
CA ARG A 183 5.00 -0.93 31.92
C ARG A 183 5.15 -0.38 33.33
N LYS A 184 4.64 0.82 33.60
CA LYS A 184 5.06 1.58 34.79
C LYS A 184 4.49 1.05 36.11
N ASN A 185 3.45 0.22 36.08
CA ASN A 185 2.68 -0.19 37.26
C ASN A 185 2.85 -1.67 37.67
N ASP A 186 3.92 -2.32 37.22
CA ASP A 186 4.07 -3.77 37.35
C ASP A 186 4.68 -4.24 38.68
N GLY A 187 5.21 -3.32 39.50
CA GLY A 187 5.99 -3.68 40.68
C GLY A 187 7.29 -4.44 40.40
N TYR A 188 7.69 -4.56 39.11
CA TYR A 188 8.92 -5.19 38.64
C TYR A 188 9.86 -4.20 37.92
N SER A 189 9.74 -2.90 38.22
CA SER A 189 10.75 -1.93 37.80
C SER A 189 12.01 -2.13 38.63
N ASN A 190 13.09 -2.60 37.99
CA ASN A 190 14.45 -2.26 38.42
C ASN A 190 14.69 -0.77 38.19
#